data_AF-A0A512H5G3-F1
#
_entry.id   AF-A0A512H5G3-F1
#
_cell.length_a   1.000
_cell.length_b   1.000
_cell.length_c   1.000
_cell.angle_alpha   90.00
_cell.angle_beta   90.00
_cell.angle_gamma   90.00
#
_symmetry.space_group_name_H-M   'P 1'
#
loop_
_entity.id
_entity.type
_entity.pdbx_description
1 polymer ?
#
loop_
_entity_poly.entity_id
_entity_poly.type
_entity_poly.pdbx_seq_one_letter_code
_entity_poly.pdbx_strand_id
1 'polypeptide(L)'
;MPKTVYHYSLAITEEAWAELDTLWEADEVAAADLTILLEEIHDDLDLLEAMAIHRRQEGRYEVSRFLHLYAEGKDVWRLKIFSLERDREPFPYRIIYALDGRDHVYHVLGFMRRDQNYEQDQDFTQRIRERYRRLGLEES
;
A
#
# COMPACT_ATOMS: atom_id res chain seq x y z
N MET A 1 -14.69 9.66 -27.26
CA MET A 1 -14.16 10.55 -26.20
C MET A 1 -12.73 10.12 -25.95
N PRO A 2 -11.72 10.99 -25.99
CA PRO A 2 -10.37 10.61 -25.57
C PRO A 2 -10.42 10.26 -24.07
N LYS A 3 -9.87 9.10 -23.72
CA LYS A 3 -9.68 8.69 -22.32
C LYS A 3 -8.50 9.53 -21.79
N THR A 4 -8.72 10.35 -20.77
CA THR A 4 -7.61 11.02 -20.08
C THR A 4 -6.70 9.92 -19.52
N VAL A 5 -5.44 9.91 -19.94
CA VAL A 5 -4.42 8.99 -19.44
C VAL A 5 -3.73 9.73 -18.30
N TYR A 6 -3.87 9.21 -17.08
CA TYR A 6 -3.15 9.69 -15.92
C TYR A 6 -1.88 8.85 -15.77
N HIS A 7 -0.75 9.50 -15.51
CA HIS A 7 0.48 8.79 -15.17
C HIS A 7 0.57 8.71 -13.66
N TYR A 8 0.23 7.54 -13.13
CA TYR A 8 0.37 7.25 -11.72
C TYR A 8 1.84 6.95 -11.37
N SER A 9 2.24 7.25 -10.15
CA SER A 9 3.56 6.89 -9.62
C SER A 9 3.47 6.42 -8.16
N LEU A 10 4.52 5.74 -7.69
CA LEU A 10 4.62 5.27 -6.32
C LEU A 10 5.71 6.04 -5.56
N ALA A 11 5.36 6.58 -4.39
CA ALA A 11 6.28 7.20 -3.45
C ALA A 11 6.21 6.49 -2.10
N ILE A 12 7.35 6.17 -1.50
CA ILE A 12 7.43 5.58 -0.16
C ILE A 12 7.70 6.71 0.83
N THR A 13 6.88 6.85 1.86
CA THR A 13 7.11 7.92 2.86
C THR A 13 8.34 7.62 3.71
N GLU A 14 8.94 8.65 4.31
CA GLU A 14 10.10 8.49 5.21
C GLU A 14 9.82 7.48 6.33
N GLU A 15 8.61 7.49 6.89
CA GLU A 15 8.25 6.57 7.96
C GLU A 15 8.01 5.14 7.48
N ALA A 16 7.65 4.94 6.21
CA ALA A 16 7.57 3.61 5.61
C ALA A 16 8.98 3.08 5.28
N TRP A 17 9.90 3.94 4.82
CA TRP A 17 11.32 3.58 4.69
C TRP A 17 11.91 3.14 6.03
N ALA A 18 11.67 3.89 7.11
CA ALA A 18 12.15 3.52 8.44
C ALA A 18 11.56 2.19 8.95
N GLU A 19 10.32 1.86 8.58
CA GLU A 19 9.74 0.53 8.86
C GLU A 19 10.46 -0.57 8.09
N LEU A 20 10.77 -0.33 6.81
CA LEU A 20 11.48 -1.29 5.98
C LEU A 20 12.91 -1.50 6.49
N ASP A 21 13.61 -0.45 6.92
CA ASP A 21 14.94 -0.54 7.54
C ASP A 21 14.89 -1.37 8.83
N THR A 22 13.89 -1.14 9.68
CA THR A 22 13.69 -1.95 10.89
C THR A 22 13.42 -3.42 10.53
N LEU A 23 12.69 -3.65 9.44
CA LEU A 23 12.39 -5.01 8.96
C LEU A 23 13.65 -5.69 8.44
N TRP A 24 14.55 -4.98 7.76
CA TRP A 24 15.85 -5.52 7.33
C TRP A 24 16.68 -6.06 8.50
N GLU A 25 16.60 -5.43 9.68
CA GLU A 25 17.29 -5.92 10.88
C GLU A 25 16.61 -7.14 11.54
N ALA A 26 15.29 -7.27 11.39
CA ALA A 26 14.49 -8.28 12.08
C ALA A 26 14.19 -9.53 11.25
N ASP A 27 13.97 -9.36 9.94
CA ASP A 27 13.59 -10.39 8.97
C ASP A 27 14.03 -9.95 7.56
N GLU A 28 15.31 -10.22 7.26
CA GLU A 28 15.96 -9.87 6.00
C GLU A 28 15.22 -10.41 4.77
N VAL A 29 14.67 -11.63 4.86
CA VAL A 29 13.97 -12.27 3.73
C VAL A 29 12.68 -11.53 3.44
N ALA A 30 11.88 -11.23 4.46
CA ALA A 30 10.66 -10.46 4.27
C ALA A 30 10.94 -9.04 3.77
N ALA A 31 12.00 -8.40 4.25
CA ALA A 31 12.41 -7.07 3.80
C ALA A 31 12.84 -7.07 2.33
N ALA A 32 13.62 -8.06 1.90
CA ALA A 32 14.02 -8.23 0.51
C ALA A 32 12.82 -8.46 -0.41
N ASP A 33 11.93 -9.38 -0.04
CA ASP A 33 10.71 -9.67 -0.81
C ASP A 33 9.80 -8.43 -0.92
N LEU A 34 9.68 -7.64 0.16
CA LEU A 34 8.91 -6.39 0.15
C LEU A 34 9.56 -5.29 -0.70
N THR A 35 10.90 -5.20 -0.69
CA THR A 35 11.66 -4.26 -1.53
C THR A 35 11.44 -4.57 -3.01
N ILE A 36 11.58 -5.84 -3.40
CA ILE A 36 11.32 -6.31 -4.77
C ILE A 36 9.89 -5.97 -5.17
N LEU A 37 8.92 -6.21 -4.30
CA LEU A 37 7.53 -5.89 -4.59
C LEU A 37 7.30 -4.38 -4.83
N LEU A 38 7.94 -3.51 -4.04
CA LEU A 38 7.82 -2.06 -4.20
C LEU A 38 8.44 -1.60 -5.53
N GLU A 39 9.57 -2.17 -5.93
CA GLU A 39 10.19 -1.94 -7.24
C GLU A 39 9.29 -2.42 -8.38
N GLU A 40 8.74 -3.63 -8.28
CA GLU A 40 7.79 -4.16 -9.28
C GLU A 40 6.56 -3.26 -9.43
N ILE A 41 5.97 -2.77 -8.33
CA ILE A 41 4.82 -1.86 -8.38
C ILE A 41 5.23 -0.53 -9.02
N HIS A 42 6.43 -0.02 -8.74
CA HIS A 42 6.90 1.24 -9.29
C HIS A 42 7.00 1.20 -10.81
N ASP A 43 7.40 0.05 -11.38
CA ASP A 43 7.59 -0.14 -12.83
C ASP A 43 6.36 -0.70 -13.56
N ASP A 44 5.33 -1.17 -12.84
CA ASP A 44 4.10 -1.76 -13.40
C ASP A 44 2.96 -0.73 -13.49
N LEU A 45 2.86 -0.07 -14.65
CA LEU A 45 1.81 0.93 -14.93
C LEU A 45 0.39 0.34 -14.85
N ASP A 46 0.19 -0.91 -15.27
CA ASP A 46 -1.13 -1.55 -15.24
C ASP A 46 -1.57 -1.80 -13.79
N LEU A 47 -0.63 -2.20 -12.93
CA LEU A 47 -0.87 -2.34 -11.50
C LEU A 47 -1.15 -0.98 -10.84
N LEU A 48 -0.39 0.06 -11.16
CA LEU A 48 -0.63 1.41 -10.65
C LEU A 48 -2.03 1.91 -11.03
N GLU A 49 -2.47 1.75 -12.28
CA GLU A 49 -3.85 2.10 -12.68
C GLU A 49 -4.90 1.29 -11.91
N ALA A 50 -4.62 0.03 -11.58
CA ALA A 50 -5.51 -0.84 -10.82
C ALA A 50 -5.59 -0.48 -9.32
N MET A 51 -4.60 0.21 -8.75
CA MET A 51 -4.50 0.51 -7.32
C MET A 51 -5.56 1.50 -6.80
N ALA A 52 -6.28 2.22 -7.66
CA ALA A 52 -7.44 3.05 -7.28
C ALA A 52 -8.79 2.32 -7.41
N ILE A 53 -8.82 1.03 -7.77
CA ILE A 53 -10.05 0.31 -8.09
C ILE A 53 -10.42 -0.65 -6.94
N HIS A 54 -11.51 -0.34 -6.23
CA HIS A 54 -11.96 -1.15 -5.10
C HIS A 54 -12.38 -2.57 -5.52
N ARG A 55 -11.88 -3.58 -4.78
CA ARG A 55 -12.09 -5.02 -5.04
C ARG A 55 -11.58 -5.45 -6.42
N ARG A 56 -10.60 -4.74 -6.98
CA ARG A 56 -9.85 -5.25 -8.12
C ARG A 56 -9.01 -6.42 -7.63
N GLN A 57 -9.34 -7.61 -8.12
CA GLN A 57 -8.55 -8.81 -7.91
C GLN A 57 -8.10 -9.30 -9.28
N GLU A 58 -6.80 -9.45 -9.44
CA GLU A 58 -6.21 -9.85 -10.71
C GLU A 58 -4.97 -10.69 -10.46
N GLY A 59 -5.01 -11.94 -10.93
CA GLY A 59 -3.92 -12.90 -10.77
C GLY A 59 -3.40 -12.99 -9.32
N ARG A 60 -2.27 -12.32 -9.07
CA ARG A 60 -1.49 -12.39 -7.84
C ARG A 60 -1.86 -11.35 -6.78
N TYR A 61 -2.80 -10.44 -7.02
CA TYR A 61 -3.11 -9.36 -6.07
C TYR A 61 -4.59 -9.04 -5.89
N GLU A 62 -4.90 -8.39 -4.77
CA GLU A 62 -6.20 -7.79 -4.45
C GLU A 62 -6.00 -6.39 -3.89
N VAL A 63 -6.69 -5.42 -4.50
CA VAL A 63 -6.78 -4.03 -4.02
C VAL A 63 -8.10 -3.85 -3.29
N SER A 64 -8.04 -3.32 -2.07
CA SER A 64 -9.21 -3.06 -1.24
C SER A 64 -9.04 -1.78 -0.45
N ARG A 65 -10.14 -1.14 -0.06
CA ARG A 65 -10.12 0.01 0.84
C ARG A 65 -9.74 -0.44 2.24
N PHE A 66 -9.00 0.39 2.96
CA PHE A 66 -8.80 0.22 4.40
C PHE A 66 -10.05 0.74 5.13
N LEU A 67 -11.04 -0.14 5.31
CA LEU A 67 -12.42 0.24 5.64
C LEU A 67 -12.55 1.17 6.86
N HIS A 68 -11.74 1.00 7.90
CA HIS A 68 -11.80 1.82 9.10
C HIS A 68 -11.49 3.30 8.81
N LEU A 69 -10.36 3.56 8.14
CA LEU A 69 -9.96 4.92 7.76
C LEU A 69 -10.82 5.47 6.62
N TYR A 70 -11.29 4.60 5.72
CA TYR A 70 -12.21 4.99 4.67
C TYR A 70 -13.57 5.48 5.22
N ALA A 71 -14.07 4.86 6.30
CA ALA A 71 -15.28 5.32 6.99
C ALA A 71 -15.11 6.71 7.63
N GLU A 72 -13.87 7.16 7.86
CA GLU A 72 -13.54 8.50 8.33
C GLU A 72 -13.26 9.50 7.19
N GLY A 73 -13.55 9.12 5.94
CA GLY A 73 -13.32 9.97 4.77
C GLY A 73 -11.88 10.02 4.28
N LYS A 74 -10.99 9.13 4.76
CA LYS A 74 -9.59 9.09 4.31
C LYS A 74 -9.45 8.09 3.15
N ASP A 75 -8.84 8.50 2.05
CA ASP A 75 -8.68 7.64 0.87
C ASP A 75 -7.47 6.70 1.04
N VAL A 76 -7.59 5.80 2.01
CA VAL A 76 -6.56 4.81 2.38
C VAL A 76 -6.94 3.45 1.83
N TRP A 77 -5.97 2.83 1.20
CA TRP A 77 -6.06 1.59 0.46
C TRP A 77 -5.11 0.55 1.00
N ARG A 78 -5.36 -0.68 0.58
CA ARG A 78 -4.62 -1.87 0.97
C ARG A 78 -4.43 -2.76 -0.24
N LEU A 79 -3.17 -3.00 -0.57
CA LEU A 79 -2.74 -3.97 -1.57
C LEU A 79 -2.34 -5.26 -0.84
N LYS A 80 -3.01 -6.35 -1.21
CA LYS A 80 -2.66 -7.70 -0.78
C LYS A 80 -2.02 -8.40 -1.95
N ILE A 81 -0.82 -8.93 -1.74
CA ILE A 81 -0.19 -9.86 -2.68
C ILE A 81 -0.43 -11.28 -2.17
N PHE A 82 -0.89 -12.16 -3.05
CA PHE A 82 -1.15 -13.55 -2.73
C PHE A 82 0.10 -14.40 -2.84
N SER A 83 1.00 -14.10 -3.78
CA SER A 83 2.33 -14.70 -3.84
C SER A 83 3.23 -13.92 -4.80
N LEU A 84 4.54 -13.91 -4.54
CA LEU A 84 5.55 -13.38 -5.46
C LEU A 84 5.92 -14.41 -6.54
N GLU A 85 5.81 -15.72 -6.23
CA GLU A 85 6.07 -16.83 -7.15
C GLU A 85 4.92 -17.84 -7.13
N ARG A 86 4.69 -18.61 -8.20
CA ARG A 86 3.52 -19.51 -8.29
C ARG A 86 3.43 -20.59 -7.18
N ASP A 87 4.52 -20.89 -6.48
CA ASP A 87 4.63 -21.99 -5.52
C ASP A 87 5.13 -21.58 -4.11
N ARG A 88 5.12 -20.29 -3.78
CA ARG A 88 5.49 -19.78 -2.44
C ARG A 88 4.29 -19.57 -1.52
N GLU A 89 4.58 -19.55 -0.22
CA GLU A 89 3.63 -19.15 0.81
C GLU A 89 3.10 -17.73 0.54
N PRO A 90 1.90 -17.40 1.05
CA PRO A 90 1.34 -16.09 0.82
C PRO A 90 2.23 -14.98 1.36
N PHE A 91 2.47 -13.96 0.54
CA PHE A 91 3.32 -12.84 0.91
C PHE A 91 2.90 -12.29 2.30
N PRO A 92 3.83 -12.18 3.26
CA PRO A 92 3.47 -12.01 4.67
C PRO A 92 3.01 -10.60 5.01
N TYR A 93 3.14 -9.64 4.09
CA TYR A 93 2.76 -8.24 4.31
C TYR A 93 1.66 -7.77 3.37
N ARG A 94 0.97 -6.74 3.80
CA ARG A 94 0.02 -5.94 3.03
C ARG A 94 0.57 -4.53 2.98
N ILE A 95 0.54 -3.91 1.81
CA ILE A 95 0.99 -2.53 1.64
C ILE A 95 -0.21 -1.61 1.88
N ILE A 96 -0.07 -0.66 2.81
CA ILE A 96 -1.06 0.37 3.08
C ILE A 96 -0.61 1.65 2.40
N TYR A 97 -1.48 2.26 1.62
CA TYR A 97 -1.14 3.44 0.82
C TYR A 97 -2.31 4.40 0.71
N ALA A 98 -2.03 5.64 0.33
CA ALA A 98 -3.02 6.66 -0.01
C ALA A 98 -2.79 7.18 -1.43
N LEU A 99 -3.85 7.61 -2.10
CA LEU A 99 -3.75 8.28 -3.39
C LEU A 99 -3.80 9.80 -3.17
N ASP A 100 -2.79 10.54 -3.62
CA ASP A 100 -2.91 11.97 -3.86
C ASP A 100 -3.53 12.18 -5.25
N GLY A 101 -4.79 12.58 -5.28
CA GLY A 101 -5.54 12.82 -6.52
C GLY A 101 -5.07 14.06 -7.30
N ARG A 102 -4.28 14.95 -6.69
CA ARG A 102 -3.75 16.17 -7.34
C ARG A 102 -2.59 15.81 -8.26
N ASP A 103 -1.69 15.00 -7.75
CA ASP A 103 -0.43 14.63 -8.42
C ASP A 103 -0.43 13.20 -8.97
N HIS A 104 -1.50 12.43 -8.75
CA HIS A 104 -1.63 11.03 -9.15
C HIS A 104 -0.53 10.14 -8.53
N VAL A 105 -0.16 10.44 -7.29
CA VAL A 105 0.90 9.72 -6.55
C VAL A 105 0.27 8.79 -5.52
N TYR A 106 0.67 7.53 -5.53
CA TYR A 106 0.40 6.62 -4.43
C TYR A 106 1.49 6.74 -3.38
N HIS A 107 1.12 7.16 -2.17
CA HIS A 107 2.02 7.25 -1.02
C HIS A 107 1.91 5.98 -0.17
N VAL A 108 2.98 5.17 -0.12
CA VAL A 108 3.06 4.03 0.79
C VAL A 108 3.20 4.54 2.22
N LEU A 109 2.16 4.30 3.03
CA LEU A 109 2.07 4.75 4.41
C LEU A 109 2.64 3.74 5.40
N GLY A 110 2.82 2.48 5.02
CA GLY A 110 3.42 1.45 5.87
C GLY A 110 3.00 0.03 5.52
N PHE A 111 3.48 -0.93 6.32
CA PHE A 111 3.34 -2.35 6.05
C PHE A 111 2.64 -3.08 7.20
N MET A 112 1.61 -3.86 6.87
CA MET A 112 0.83 -4.62 7.84
C MET A 112 1.06 -6.12 7.63
N ARG A 113 1.35 -6.88 8.69
CA ARG A 113 1.45 -8.34 8.56
C ARG A 113 0.11 -8.96 8.22
N ARG A 114 0.13 -10.08 7.51
CA ARG A 114 -1.06 -10.79 7.04
C ARG A 114 -1.88 -11.37 8.21
N ASP A 115 -1.22 -11.79 9.28
CA ASP A 115 -1.83 -12.34 10.48
C ASP A 115 -2.41 -11.28 11.43
N GLN A 116 -2.03 -10.01 11.27
CA GLN A 116 -2.58 -8.91 12.04
C GLN A 116 -4.02 -8.58 11.62
N ASN A 117 -4.89 -8.41 12.62
CA ASN A 117 -6.25 -7.89 12.44
C ASN A 117 -6.27 -6.39 12.72
N TYR A 118 -6.46 -5.59 11.68
CA TYR A 118 -6.52 -4.13 11.78
C TYR A 118 -7.64 -3.61 12.67
N GLU A 119 -8.75 -4.34 12.84
CA GLU A 119 -9.84 -3.94 13.74
C GLU A 119 -9.41 -3.98 15.21
N GLN A 120 -8.34 -4.72 15.50
CA GLN A 120 -7.77 -4.88 16.84
C GLN A 120 -6.43 -4.16 16.99
N ASP A 121 -5.80 -3.74 15.89
CA ASP A 121 -4.54 -2.99 15.90
C ASP A 121 -4.79 -1.49 15.80
N GLN A 122 -5.22 -0.93 16.95
CA GLN A 122 -5.48 0.50 17.08
C GLN A 122 -4.20 1.33 16.92
N ASP A 123 -3.05 0.80 17.35
CA ASP A 123 -1.77 1.49 17.27
C ASP A 123 -1.31 1.62 15.82
N PHE A 124 -1.39 0.55 15.03
CA PHE A 124 -1.12 0.62 13.60
C PHE A 124 -2.07 1.61 12.90
N THR A 125 -3.37 1.50 13.18
CA THR A 125 -4.37 2.36 12.56
C THR A 125 -4.14 3.84 12.89
N GLN A 126 -3.74 4.16 14.13
CA GLN A 126 -3.36 5.51 14.54
C GLN A 126 -2.10 6.02 13.83
N ARG A 127 -1.09 5.17 13.67
CA ARG A 127 0.14 5.52 12.95
C ARG A 127 -0.15 5.85 11.48
N ILE A 128 -0.98 5.05 10.80
CA ILE A 128 -1.40 5.33 9.42
C ILE A 128 -2.24 6.60 9.35
N ARG A 129 -3.15 6.83 10.30
CA ARG A 129 -3.94 8.07 10.38
C ARG A 129 -3.04 9.31 10.47
N GLU A 130 -2.02 9.25 11.33
CA GLU A 130 -1.07 10.35 11.51
C GLU A 130 -0.24 10.59 10.25
N ARG A 131 0.24 9.54 9.60
CA ARG A 131 1.00 9.64 8.33
C ARG A 131 0.15 10.24 7.22
N TYR A 132 -1.11 9.80 7.08
CA TYR A 132 -2.05 10.38 6.12
C TYR A 132 -2.24 11.88 6.34
N ARG A 133 -2.40 12.31 7.61
CA ARG A 133 -2.54 13.72 7.97
C ARG A 133 -1.31 14.55 7.61
N ARG A 134 -0.10 14.01 7.81
CA ARG A 134 1.17 14.69 7.46
C ARG A 134 1.33 14.94 5.97
N LEU A 135 0.72 14.09 5.13
CA LEU A 135 0.68 14.30 3.68
C LEU A 135 -0.29 15.41 3.26
N GLY A 136 -1.13 15.91 4.16
CA GLY A 136 -2.10 16.97 3.85
C GLY A 136 -3.18 16.54 2.87
N LEU A 137 -3.53 15.24 2.84
CA LEU A 137 -4.51 14.67 1.91
C LEU A 137 -5.96 14.73 2.41
N GLU A 138 -6.22 15.33 3.58
CA GLU A 138 -7.57 15.40 4.18
C GLU A 138 -8.53 16.36 3.44
N GLU A 139 -8.01 17.23 2.57
CA GLU A 139 -8.80 18.24 1.82
C GLU A 139 -8.88 17.94 0.30
N SER A 140 -8.49 16.73 -0.13
CA SER A 140 -8.38 16.35 -1.55
C SER A 140 -9.68 15.79 -2.13
#